data_AF-A0A3B6KPL9-F1
#
_entry.id   AF-A0A3B6KPL9-F1
#
_cell.length_a   1.000
_cell.length_b   1.000
_cell.length_c   1.000
_cell.angle_alpha   90.00
_cell.angle_beta   90.00
_cell.angle_gamma   90.00
#
_symmetry.space_group_name_H-M   'P 1'
#
loop_
_entity.id
_entity.type
_entity.pdbx_description
1 polymer ?
#
loop_
_entity_poly.entity_id
_entity_poly.type
_entity_poly.pdbx_seq_one_letter_code
_entity_poly.pdbx_strand_id
1 'polypeptide(L)'
;MQSATRLTLLLCAAWVAALLYGEMGAYWAAHLSCSWPSASSSSPSPSNHVKVAVIADPQLMDSTSLGLPRSSVALQAAEFFTDLNMRRSFQSVILPFKPDVVLFLGDYFDGGAHILDEEWQDSLFRFKHIFSMSEQRTSPHVPIYYLSGNHDIGYSAFHSVHPEVISRYEKEFGPRNFHFLSGKVDFVVVDAQTLDGGAKQSKERSSSWEFIKTLSSGNESNPKILLTHIPLYRPDNTPCGPHRSSPAINQRIYSAAMDQGIKYQNYLSKQTSDLLLGLLKPTLVLSGHDHDQCTVVHSTPFGPVTEHTLGTISWQQGNLYPSFMLLSAGPRNSTDSSQEVLTNLCFLPKQTHIYIWYIFQFVVTVLLLMFWPTNGLSSLPYVNTFVSFMSSAGADLFPRSKEKDDAEDGEYEMVWDAEGSMHLVKKAVARPPITNSDSKTTGRGNVVARPTARKHQPEPDSSSVHVEMGSETAPEDGGKAPRPSKWKIRTVLQRLFRVVQSVAIIAVLNVPLYMMLLFKDWVDR
;
A
#
# COMPACT_ATOMS: atom_id res chain seq x y z
N MET A 1 3.19 -17.77 -33.23
CA MET A 1 1.90 -17.50 -32.54
C MET A 1 1.88 -18.08 -31.13
N GLN A 2 2.23 -19.36 -30.93
CA GLN A 2 2.25 -20.00 -29.60
C GLN A 2 3.06 -19.25 -28.52
N SER A 3 4.23 -18.69 -28.87
CA SER A 3 5.06 -17.91 -27.94
C SER A 3 4.36 -16.65 -27.38
N ALA A 4 3.64 -15.91 -28.24
CA ALA A 4 2.93 -14.71 -27.83
C ALA A 4 1.73 -15.07 -26.94
N THR A 5 0.98 -16.13 -27.30
CA THR A 5 -0.13 -16.62 -26.48
C THR A 5 0.35 -17.07 -25.09
N ARG A 6 1.48 -17.78 -25.00
CA ARG A 6 2.09 -18.18 -23.71
C ARG A 6 2.46 -16.95 -22.87
N LEU A 7 3.09 -15.94 -23.46
CA LEU A 7 3.38 -14.69 -22.76
C LEU A 7 2.10 -14.01 -22.26
N THR A 8 1.07 -13.90 -23.11
CA THR A 8 -0.21 -13.28 -22.72
C THR A 8 -0.83 -14.02 -21.54
N LEU A 9 -0.85 -15.36 -21.54
CA LEU A 9 -1.37 -16.15 -20.42
C LEU A 9 -0.55 -15.97 -19.13
N LEU A 10 0.78 -15.91 -19.24
CA LEU A 10 1.66 -15.63 -18.09
C LEU A 10 1.39 -14.24 -17.51
N LEU A 11 1.24 -13.23 -18.37
CA LEU A 11 0.89 -11.87 -17.96
C LEU A 11 -0.50 -11.82 -17.33
N CYS A 12 -1.48 -12.55 -17.86
CA CYS A 12 -2.79 -12.70 -17.23
C CYS A 12 -2.68 -13.26 -15.81
N ALA A 13 -1.94 -14.36 -15.62
CA ALA A 13 -1.75 -14.96 -14.30
C ALA A 13 -1.00 -14.02 -13.33
N ALA A 14 0.00 -13.29 -13.83
CA ALA A 14 0.73 -12.30 -13.05
C ALA A 14 -0.18 -11.15 -12.59
N TRP A 15 -1.10 -10.69 -13.44
CA TRP A 15 -2.12 -9.70 -13.06
C TRP A 15 -3.09 -10.26 -12.02
N VAL A 16 -3.60 -11.48 -12.19
CA VAL A 16 -4.47 -12.13 -11.19
C VAL A 16 -3.77 -12.18 -9.83
N ALA A 17 -2.51 -12.62 -9.79
CA ALA A 17 -1.73 -12.68 -8.56
C ALA A 17 -1.51 -11.30 -7.93
N ALA A 18 -1.19 -10.28 -8.74
CA ALA A 18 -1.01 -8.91 -8.26
C ALA A 18 -2.30 -8.33 -7.67
N LEU A 19 -3.45 -8.52 -8.32
CA LEU A 19 -4.75 -8.04 -7.86
C LEU A 19 -5.18 -8.77 -6.57
N LEU A 20 -5.04 -10.10 -6.51
CA LEU A 20 -5.36 -10.87 -5.30
C LEU A 20 -4.45 -10.47 -4.13
N TYR A 21 -3.18 -10.19 -4.39
CA TYR A 21 -2.28 -9.71 -3.34
C TYR A 21 -2.66 -8.29 -2.89
N GLY A 22 -2.80 -7.33 -3.81
CA GLY A 22 -3.05 -5.93 -3.45
C GLY A 22 -4.42 -5.71 -2.81
N GLU A 23 -5.48 -6.31 -3.36
CA GLU A 23 -6.85 -6.09 -2.87
C GLU A 23 -7.24 -6.98 -1.68
N MET A 24 -6.44 -8.00 -1.33
CA MET A 24 -6.80 -8.95 -0.27
C MET A 24 -5.60 -9.41 0.55
N GLY A 25 -4.56 -9.96 -0.09
CA GLY A 25 -3.38 -10.48 0.61
C GLY A 25 -2.65 -9.46 1.49
N ALA A 26 -2.53 -8.20 1.03
CA ALA A 26 -1.88 -7.12 1.77
C ALA A 26 -2.63 -6.80 3.09
N TYR A 27 -3.96 -6.84 3.07
CA TYR A 27 -4.79 -6.59 4.25
C TYR A 27 -4.75 -7.76 5.22
N TRP A 28 -4.72 -9.01 4.73
CA TRP A 28 -4.48 -10.17 5.59
C TRP A 28 -3.10 -10.12 6.25
N ALA A 29 -2.06 -9.75 5.49
CA ALA A 29 -0.72 -9.58 6.05
C ALA A 29 -0.70 -8.49 7.14
N ALA A 30 -1.39 -7.37 6.92
CA ALA A 30 -1.52 -6.30 7.93
C ALA A 30 -2.20 -6.82 9.21
N HIS A 31 -3.32 -7.55 9.10
CA HIS A 31 -4.01 -8.16 10.23
C HIS A 31 -3.09 -9.14 11.00
N LEU A 32 -2.42 -10.04 10.29
CA LEU A 32 -1.53 -11.05 10.89
C LEU A 32 -0.27 -10.45 11.52
N SER A 33 0.14 -9.24 11.09
CA SER A 33 1.31 -8.54 11.63
C SER A 33 1.07 -7.84 12.96
N CYS A 34 -0.20 -7.69 13.37
CA CYS A 34 -0.55 -7.04 14.62
C CYS A 34 -1.27 -7.99 15.59
N SER A 35 -1.25 -7.65 16.87
CA SER A 35 -1.92 -8.42 17.91
C SER A 35 -2.33 -7.53 19.08
N TRP A 36 -3.28 -7.99 19.88
CA TRP A 36 -3.64 -7.31 21.12
C TRP A 36 -2.42 -7.22 22.05
N PRO A 37 -2.11 -6.04 22.62
CA PRO A 37 -1.05 -5.94 23.60
C PRO A 37 -1.39 -6.82 24.82
N SER A 38 -0.43 -7.64 25.27
CA SER A 38 -0.63 -8.57 26.38
C SER A 38 0.46 -8.36 27.43
N ALA A 39 0.07 -8.30 28.69
CA ALA A 39 1.00 -8.47 29.81
C ALA A 39 1.60 -9.89 29.74
N SER A 40 2.89 -10.03 30.03
CA SER A 40 3.67 -11.27 29.85
C SER A 40 2.96 -12.57 30.27
N SER A 41 3.18 -13.61 29.47
CA SER A 41 2.56 -14.95 29.44
C SER A 41 2.80 -15.84 30.68
N SER A 42 2.23 -15.52 31.84
CA SER A 42 2.32 -16.40 33.01
C SER A 42 0.99 -16.81 33.66
N SER A 43 -0.18 -16.57 33.05
CA SER A 43 -1.42 -17.21 33.52
C SER A 43 -2.52 -17.28 32.44
N PRO A 44 -3.19 -18.44 32.25
CA PRO A 44 -4.26 -18.63 31.29
C PRO A 44 -5.63 -18.22 31.87
N SER A 45 -5.71 -17.13 32.64
CA SER A 45 -7.01 -16.59 33.04
C SER A 45 -7.57 -15.74 31.90
N PRO A 46 -8.89 -15.75 31.64
CA PRO A 46 -9.50 -14.79 30.73
C PRO A 46 -9.11 -13.38 31.20
N SER A 47 -8.38 -12.65 30.36
CA SER A 47 -8.00 -11.28 30.67
C SER A 47 -9.29 -10.47 30.80
N ASN A 48 -9.63 -9.98 32.00
CA ASN A 48 -10.75 -9.04 32.25
C ASN A 48 -10.51 -7.65 31.60
N HIS A 49 -9.74 -7.60 30.52
CA HIS A 49 -9.39 -6.39 29.81
C HIS A 49 -10.42 -6.14 28.73
N VAL A 50 -10.89 -4.90 28.65
CA VAL A 50 -11.65 -4.42 27.51
C VAL A 50 -10.69 -4.13 26.36
N LYS A 51 -11.07 -4.60 25.18
CA LYS A 51 -10.36 -4.42 23.92
C LYS A 51 -10.90 -3.24 23.15
N VAL A 52 -10.11 -2.18 23.01
CA VAL A 52 -10.49 -0.95 22.33
C VAL A 52 -9.69 -0.81 21.03
N ALA A 53 -10.37 -0.63 19.91
CA ALA A 53 -9.74 -0.21 18.66
C ALA A 53 -9.86 1.31 18.52
N VAL A 54 -8.73 2.00 18.34
CA VAL A 54 -8.67 3.46 18.24
C VAL A 54 -8.25 3.87 16.84
N ILE A 55 -9.03 4.76 16.23
CA ILE A 55 -8.91 5.23 14.85
C ILE A 55 -8.83 6.76 14.87
N ALA A 56 -8.00 7.35 14.01
CA ALA A 56 -7.86 8.80 13.91
C ALA A 56 -7.91 9.27 12.45
N ASP A 57 -8.38 10.49 12.27
CA ASP A 57 -8.34 11.27 11.03
C ASP A 57 -8.81 10.48 9.78
N PRO A 58 -10.03 9.89 9.73
CA PRO A 58 -10.57 9.36 8.48
C PRO A 58 -10.57 10.38 7.34
N GLN A 59 -10.89 11.64 7.66
CA GLN A 59 -10.94 12.79 6.74
C GLN A 59 -11.45 12.40 5.36
N LEU A 60 -12.72 12.01 5.31
CA LEU A 60 -13.41 11.68 4.06
C LEU A 60 -13.26 12.84 3.09
N MET A 61 -12.84 12.50 1.87
CA MET A 61 -12.68 13.50 0.81
C MET A 61 -14.03 14.08 0.43
N ASP A 62 -14.05 15.38 0.17
CA ASP A 62 -15.21 16.15 -0.29
C ASP A 62 -14.75 17.32 -1.20
N SER A 63 -15.66 18.25 -1.51
CA SER A 63 -15.34 19.37 -2.41
C SER A 63 -14.23 20.29 -1.91
N THR A 64 -13.92 20.27 -0.61
CA THR A 64 -12.86 21.09 -0.01
C THR A 64 -11.47 20.45 -0.14
N SER A 65 -11.39 19.13 -0.34
CA SER A 65 -10.13 18.38 -0.33
C SER A 65 -9.19 18.71 -1.49
N LEU A 66 -9.74 18.69 -2.72
CA LEU A 66 -8.96 18.87 -3.96
C LEU A 66 -9.31 20.16 -4.70
N GLY A 67 -10.20 20.99 -4.14
CA GLY A 67 -10.72 22.18 -4.83
C GLY A 67 -11.46 21.83 -6.13
N LEU A 68 -11.97 20.60 -6.24
CA LEU A 68 -12.68 20.11 -7.40
C LEU A 68 -14.19 20.29 -7.23
N PRO A 69 -14.94 20.58 -8.30
CA PRO A 69 -16.39 20.61 -8.23
C PRO A 69 -16.96 19.28 -7.74
N ARG A 70 -17.99 19.31 -6.89
CA ARG A 70 -18.69 18.12 -6.37
C ARG A 70 -19.15 17.15 -7.45
N SER A 71 -19.60 17.67 -8.59
CA SER A 71 -20.07 16.86 -9.73
C SER A 71 -18.94 16.31 -10.60
N SER A 72 -17.67 16.59 -10.27
CA SER A 72 -16.55 16.14 -11.08
C SER A 72 -16.29 14.64 -10.91
N VAL A 73 -16.07 13.96 -12.04
CA VAL A 73 -15.72 12.53 -12.07
C VAL A 73 -14.42 12.26 -11.31
N ALA A 74 -13.47 13.22 -11.34
CA ALA A 74 -12.20 13.10 -10.64
C ALA A 74 -12.38 13.05 -9.12
N LEU A 75 -13.22 13.94 -8.55
CA LEU A 75 -13.52 13.91 -7.12
C LEU A 75 -14.28 12.63 -6.74
N GLN A 76 -15.32 12.27 -7.49
CA GLN A 76 -16.08 11.03 -7.23
C GLN A 76 -15.20 9.77 -7.27
N ALA A 77 -14.21 9.74 -8.17
CA ALA A 77 -13.24 8.65 -8.20
C ALA A 77 -12.32 8.68 -6.96
N ALA A 78 -11.82 9.85 -6.55
CA ALA A 78 -10.99 10.00 -5.37
C ALA A 78 -11.74 9.60 -4.08
N GLU A 79 -12.98 10.05 -3.94
CA GLU A 79 -13.92 9.66 -2.89
C GLU A 79 -14.10 8.14 -2.87
N PHE A 80 -14.50 7.54 -3.99
CA PHE A 80 -14.75 6.11 -4.08
C PHE A 80 -13.55 5.25 -3.68
N PHE A 81 -12.35 5.53 -4.22
CA PHE A 81 -11.16 4.73 -3.93
C PHE A 81 -10.62 4.94 -2.51
N THR A 82 -10.85 6.11 -1.92
CA THR A 82 -10.45 6.40 -0.54
C THR A 82 -11.41 5.75 0.45
N ASP A 83 -12.71 5.87 0.21
CA ASP A 83 -13.76 5.22 0.99
C ASP A 83 -13.60 3.70 0.96
N LEU A 84 -13.36 3.14 -0.22
CA LEU A 84 -13.15 1.70 -0.39
C LEU A 84 -11.93 1.20 0.39
N ASN A 85 -10.81 1.93 0.35
CA ASN A 85 -9.62 1.58 1.11
C ASN A 85 -9.90 1.59 2.62
N MET A 86 -10.58 2.62 3.14
CA MET A 86 -10.94 2.71 4.56
C MET A 86 -11.90 1.60 4.97
N ARG A 87 -12.93 1.32 4.16
CA ARG A 87 -13.91 0.26 4.44
C ARG A 87 -13.21 -1.10 4.49
N ARG A 88 -12.34 -1.39 3.52
CA ARG A 88 -11.56 -2.63 3.51
C ARG A 88 -10.61 -2.73 4.70
N SER A 89 -9.91 -1.64 5.06
CA SER A 89 -9.06 -1.58 6.26
C SER A 89 -9.87 -1.90 7.52
N PHE A 90 -11.03 -1.27 7.68
CA PHE A 90 -11.88 -1.49 8.84
C PHE A 90 -12.44 -2.92 8.89
N GLN A 91 -13.03 -3.40 7.80
CA GLN A 91 -13.70 -4.71 7.77
C GLN A 91 -12.74 -5.91 7.72
N SER A 92 -11.60 -5.79 7.04
CA SER A 92 -10.67 -6.91 6.82
C SER A 92 -9.48 -6.91 7.78
N VAL A 93 -9.21 -5.81 8.47
CA VAL A 93 -8.07 -5.71 9.40
C VAL A 93 -8.53 -5.45 10.82
N ILE A 94 -9.35 -4.42 11.05
CA ILE A 94 -9.70 -3.95 12.40
C ILE A 94 -10.80 -4.81 13.04
N LEU A 95 -11.95 -4.98 12.38
CA LEU A 95 -13.07 -5.77 12.90
C LEU A 95 -12.73 -7.24 13.21
N PRO A 96 -11.87 -7.94 12.44
CA PRO A 96 -11.44 -9.30 12.77
C PRO A 96 -10.71 -9.44 14.12
N PHE A 97 -10.15 -8.35 14.69
CA PHE A 97 -9.62 -8.36 16.05
C PHE A 97 -10.71 -8.47 17.13
N LYS A 98 -11.99 -8.30 16.75
CA LYS A 98 -13.18 -8.33 17.62
C LYS A 98 -13.04 -7.35 18.81
N PRO A 99 -12.90 -6.04 18.54
CA PRO A 99 -12.86 -5.06 19.62
C PRO A 99 -14.20 -5.01 20.37
N ASP A 100 -14.13 -4.78 21.67
CA ASP A 100 -15.30 -4.53 22.53
C ASP A 100 -15.78 -3.07 22.41
N VAL A 101 -14.89 -2.15 22.01
CA VAL A 101 -15.17 -0.72 21.80
C VAL A 101 -14.40 -0.22 20.58
N VAL A 102 -15.02 0.65 19.77
CA VAL A 102 -14.32 1.44 18.74
C VAL A 102 -14.31 2.91 19.16
N LEU A 103 -13.18 3.57 19.04
CA LEU A 103 -13.00 4.97 19.40
C LEU A 103 -12.44 5.73 18.20
N PHE A 104 -13.12 6.79 17.77
CA PHE A 104 -12.59 7.72 16.78
C PHE A 104 -12.09 9.01 17.45
N LEU A 105 -10.87 9.43 17.12
CA LEU A 105 -10.21 10.62 17.67
C LEU A 105 -10.47 11.92 16.89
N GLY A 106 -11.54 11.97 16.09
CA GLY A 106 -11.97 13.14 15.33
C GLY A 106 -11.46 13.22 13.89
N ASP A 107 -11.83 14.31 13.23
CA ASP A 107 -11.62 14.62 11.81
C ASP A 107 -12.18 13.52 10.90
N TYR A 108 -13.49 13.29 11.01
CA TYR A 108 -14.20 12.32 10.18
C TYR A 108 -14.29 12.79 8.74
N PHE A 109 -14.52 14.09 8.57
CA PHE A 109 -14.67 14.76 7.30
C PHE A 109 -13.47 15.68 7.09
N ASP A 110 -13.12 15.95 5.83
CA ASP A 110 -12.10 16.96 5.52
C ASP A 110 -12.71 18.37 5.56
N GLY A 111 -13.85 18.59 4.92
CA GLY A 111 -14.54 19.88 4.88
C GLY A 111 -15.63 20.05 5.92
N GLY A 112 -15.76 19.15 6.91
CA GLY A 112 -16.95 18.99 7.76
C GLY A 112 -17.55 20.30 8.29
N ALA A 113 -16.74 21.19 8.84
CA ALA A 113 -17.17 22.48 9.39
C ALA A 113 -17.55 23.52 8.33
N HIS A 114 -17.08 23.36 7.09
CA HIS A 114 -17.16 24.36 6.02
C HIS A 114 -18.10 23.97 4.87
N ILE A 115 -18.52 22.71 4.79
CA ILE A 115 -19.45 22.22 3.77
C ILE A 115 -20.92 22.42 4.16
N LEU A 116 -21.76 22.59 3.14
CA LEU A 116 -23.21 22.74 3.27
C LEU A 116 -23.85 21.48 3.86
N ASP A 117 -24.99 21.63 4.53
CA ASP A 117 -25.73 20.51 5.16
C ASP A 117 -26.00 19.34 4.21
N GLU A 118 -26.35 19.62 2.96
CA GLU A 118 -26.60 18.59 1.94
C GLU A 118 -25.34 17.78 1.61
N GLU A 119 -24.16 18.41 1.56
CA GLU A 119 -22.88 17.72 1.36
C GLU A 119 -22.43 16.97 2.61
N TRP A 120 -22.68 17.57 3.77
CA TRP A 120 -22.37 16.97 5.05
C TRP A 120 -23.19 15.69 5.27
N GLN A 121 -24.47 15.67 4.88
CA GLN A 121 -25.30 14.47 4.94
C GLN A 121 -24.80 13.36 4.00
N ASP A 122 -24.37 13.70 2.78
CA ASP A 122 -23.76 12.72 1.86
C ASP A 122 -22.46 12.15 2.44
N SER A 123 -21.61 13.02 3.02
CA SER A 123 -20.37 12.62 3.69
C SER A 123 -20.65 11.74 4.90
N LEU A 124 -21.68 12.08 5.71
CA LEU A 124 -22.12 11.27 6.84
C LEU A 124 -22.64 9.90 6.40
N PHE A 125 -23.40 9.83 5.31
CA PHE A 125 -23.87 8.56 4.75
C PHE A 125 -22.68 7.68 4.34
N ARG A 126 -21.71 8.26 3.63
CA ARG A 126 -20.46 7.58 3.26
C ARG A 126 -19.70 7.11 4.50
N PHE A 127 -19.53 7.96 5.51
CA PHE A 127 -18.86 7.63 6.78
C PHE A 127 -19.53 6.43 7.47
N LYS A 128 -20.85 6.46 7.62
CA LYS A 128 -21.65 5.36 8.21
C LYS A 128 -21.52 4.06 7.42
N HIS A 129 -21.50 4.15 6.09
CA HIS A 129 -21.29 3.00 5.23
C HIS A 129 -19.87 2.45 5.38
N ILE A 130 -18.82 3.27 5.27
CA ILE A 130 -17.42 2.85 5.37
C ILE A 130 -17.15 2.04 6.64
N PHE A 131 -17.62 2.52 7.79
CA PHE A 131 -17.36 1.89 9.08
C PHE A 131 -18.50 0.98 9.56
N SER A 132 -19.33 0.46 8.64
CA SER A 132 -20.39 -0.53 8.91
C SER A 132 -21.33 -0.18 10.08
N MET A 133 -21.56 1.12 10.31
CA MET A 133 -22.41 1.60 11.41
C MET A 133 -23.89 1.28 11.19
N SER A 134 -24.30 1.08 9.93
CA SER A 134 -25.64 0.61 9.54
C SER A 134 -25.83 -0.90 9.76
N GLU A 135 -24.76 -1.70 9.59
CA GLU A 135 -24.75 -3.17 9.69
C GLU A 135 -24.62 -3.67 11.14
N GLN A 136 -24.08 -2.83 12.04
CA GLN A 136 -24.05 -3.02 13.50
C GLN A 136 -25.44 -3.10 14.18
N ARG A 137 -26.52 -3.13 13.39
CA ARG A 137 -27.86 -3.56 13.81
C ARG A 137 -27.97 -5.08 14.02
N THR A 138 -26.95 -5.86 13.62
CA THR A 138 -26.87 -7.30 13.91
C THR A 138 -25.96 -7.56 15.12
N SER A 139 -26.47 -8.35 16.07
CA SER A 139 -25.94 -8.54 17.42
C SER A 139 -24.63 -9.36 17.46
N PRO A 140 -23.68 -9.08 18.38
CA PRO A 140 -23.69 -8.01 19.39
C PRO A 140 -23.19 -6.66 18.86
N HIS A 141 -23.83 -5.58 19.32
CA HIS A 141 -23.47 -4.21 18.99
C HIS A 141 -22.17 -3.80 19.68
N VAL A 142 -21.15 -3.39 18.91
CA VAL A 142 -19.90 -2.85 19.43
C VAL A 142 -20.08 -1.33 19.64
N PRO A 143 -20.03 -0.80 20.88
CA PRO A 143 -20.15 0.63 21.13
C PRO A 143 -19.06 1.42 20.41
N ILE A 144 -19.45 2.55 19.82
CA ILE A 144 -18.57 3.50 19.15
C ILE A 144 -18.62 4.84 19.87
N TYR A 145 -17.46 5.42 20.16
CA TYR A 145 -17.32 6.76 20.73
C TYR A 145 -16.60 7.70 19.76
N TYR A 146 -17.02 8.96 19.80
CA TYR A 146 -16.66 10.00 18.84
C TYR A 146 -16.07 11.22 19.54
N LEU A 147 -14.89 11.67 19.11
CA LEU A 147 -14.28 12.95 19.48
C LEU A 147 -14.46 13.97 18.36
N SER A 148 -14.70 15.24 18.66
CA SER A 148 -14.70 16.25 17.60
C SER A 148 -13.28 16.62 17.20
N GLY A 149 -13.01 16.62 15.89
CA GLY A 149 -11.81 17.19 15.31
C GLY A 149 -12.02 18.62 14.78
N ASN A 150 -10.93 19.30 14.41
CA ASN A 150 -11.05 20.67 13.90
C ASN A 150 -11.64 20.74 12.49
N HIS A 151 -11.54 19.68 11.69
CA HIS A 151 -12.25 19.59 10.41
C HIS A 151 -13.74 19.31 10.61
N ASP A 152 -14.15 18.71 11.73
CA ASP A 152 -15.57 18.43 12.02
C ASP A 152 -16.34 19.69 12.47
N ILE A 153 -15.71 20.51 13.34
CA ILE A 153 -16.39 21.65 13.98
C ILE A 153 -15.70 23.01 13.83
N GLY A 154 -14.46 23.05 13.32
CA GLY A 154 -13.65 24.27 13.29
C GLY A 154 -12.92 24.52 14.61
N TYR A 155 -12.43 25.76 14.79
CA TYR A 155 -11.83 26.23 16.03
C TYR A 155 -12.72 27.26 16.73
N SER A 156 -12.40 27.62 17.97
CA SER A 156 -13.17 28.60 18.76
C SER A 156 -13.59 29.89 18.05
N ALA A 157 -12.77 30.46 17.16
CA ALA A 157 -13.18 31.65 16.39
C ALA A 157 -14.33 31.36 15.42
N PHE A 158 -14.33 30.17 14.81
CA PHE A 158 -15.36 29.72 13.87
C PHE A 158 -16.69 29.47 14.59
N HIS A 159 -16.64 28.84 15.77
CA HIS A 159 -17.85 28.50 16.54
C HIS A 159 -18.70 29.73 16.89
N SER A 160 -18.06 30.88 17.13
CA SER A 160 -18.76 32.13 17.49
C SER A 160 -19.65 32.68 16.37
N VAL A 161 -19.31 32.35 15.12
CA VAL A 161 -20.02 32.80 13.91
C VAL A 161 -20.95 31.69 13.39
N HIS A 162 -20.60 30.43 13.63
CA HIS A 162 -21.27 29.24 13.09
C HIS A 162 -21.77 28.26 14.18
N PRO A 163 -22.66 28.68 15.09
CA PRO A 163 -23.19 27.81 16.14
C PRO A 163 -23.98 26.61 15.58
N GLU A 164 -24.51 26.71 14.37
CA GLU A 164 -25.19 25.63 13.66
C GLU A 164 -24.29 24.41 13.41
N VAL A 165 -22.99 24.61 13.20
CA VAL A 165 -22.03 23.52 12.98
C VAL A 165 -21.86 22.68 14.24
N ILE A 166 -21.75 23.34 15.41
CA ILE A 166 -21.72 22.66 16.72
C ILE A 166 -23.03 21.88 16.94
N SER A 167 -24.17 22.53 16.70
CA SER A 167 -25.49 21.91 16.88
C SER A 167 -25.67 20.67 15.98
N ARG A 168 -25.24 20.75 14.72
CA ARG A 168 -25.28 19.64 13.76
C ARG A 168 -24.39 18.48 14.20
N TYR A 169 -23.16 18.78 14.64
CA TYR A 169 -22.24 17.78 15.17
C TYR A 169 -22.83 17.09 16.40
N GLU A 170 -23.26 17.86 17.42
CA GLU A 170 -23.73 17.30 18.70
C GLU A 170 -25.02 16.49 18.54
N LYS A 171 -25.86 16.83 17.56
CA LYS A 171 -27.07 16.08 17.22
C LYS A 171 -26.76 14.67 16.69
N GLU A 172 -25.66 14.49 15.97
CA GLU A 172 -25.29 13.23 15.34
C GLU A 172 -24.31 12.41 16.18
N PHE A 173 -23.24 13.04 16.65
CA PHE A 173 -22.12 12.37 17.33
C PHE A 173 -22.17 12.49 18.86
N GLY A 174 -23.12 13.26 19.40
CA GLY A 174 -23.28 13.47 20.84
C GLY A 174 -22.41 14.61 21.39
N PRO A 175 -22.36 14.77 22.72
CA PRO A 175 -21.68 15.89 23.36
C PRO A 175 -20.17 15.87 23.07
N ARG A 176 -19.54 17.04 22.98
CA ARG A 176 -18.10 17.17 22.70
C ARG A 176 -17.20 17.01 23.94
N ASN A 177 -17.76 17.16 25.14
CA ASN A 177 -17.09 16.89 26.41
C ASN A 177 -17.88 15.83 27.18
N PHE A 178 -17.28 14.67 27.44
CA PHE A 178 -17.91 13.58 28.18
C PHE A 178 -16.86 12.62 28.72
N HIS A 179 -17.26 11.71 29.59
CA HIS A 179 -16.42 10.58 29.98
C HIS A 179 -17.25 9.30 29.99
N PHE A 180 -16.60 8.16 29.83
CA PHE A 180 -17.22 6.85 29.95
C PHE A 180 -16.27 5.87 30.63
N LEU A 181 -16.84 4.95 31.41
CA LEU A 181 -16.11 3.91 32.09
C LEU A 181 -16.05 2.65 31.21
N SER A 182 -14.85 2.14 30.96
CA SER A 182 -14.67 0.87 30.28
C SER A 182 -13.47 0.12 30.83
N GLY A 183 -13.64 -1.15 31.20
CA GLY A 183 -12.55 -1.95 31.79
C GLY A 183 -12.02 -1.38 33.12
N LYS A 184 -12.85 -0.68 33.89
CA LYS A 184 -12.46 0.10 35.10
C LYS A 184 -11.46 1.24 34.84
N VAL A 185 -11.42 1.72 33.60
CA VAL A 185 -10.63 2.88 33.18
C VAL A 185 -11.59 3.95 32.69
N ASP A 186 -11.41 5.18 33.15
CA ASP A 186 -12.19 6.32 32.72
C ASP A 186 -11.59 6.91 31.44
N PHE A 187 -12.33 6.89 30.35
CA PHE A 187 -11.96 7.58 29.13
C PHE A 187 -12.56 8.98 29.16
N VAL A 188 -11.71 10.01 29.17
CA VAL A 188 -12.10 11.41 29.32
C VAL A 188 -11.93 12.11 27.99
N VAL A 189 -13.03 12.52 27.38
CA VAL A 189 -13.07 13.22 26.10
C VAL A 189 -13.20 14.72 26.34
N VAL A 190 -12.26 15.48 25.77
CA VAL A 190 -12.27 16.96 25.84
C VAL A 190 -12.37 17.60 24.46
N ASP A 191 -13.17 18.66 24.38
CA ASP A 191 -13.33 19.53 23.21
C ASP A 191 -12.11 20.44 23.06
N ALA A 192 -11.06 19.91 22.46
CA ALA A 192 -9.75 20.57 22.33
C ALA A 192 -9.85 21.92 21.60
N GLN A 193 -10.79 22.05 20.65
CA GLN A 193 -10.98 23.21 19.78
C GLN A 193 -11.41 24.47 20.54
N THR A 194 -11.91 24.32 21.79
CA THR A 194 -12.37 25.44 22.63
C THR A 194 -11.46 25.75 23.81
N LEU A 195 -10.53 24.85 24.17
CA LEU A 195 -9.71 24.97 25.39
C LEU A 195 -8.70 26.11 25.37
N ASP A 196 -8.23 26.54 24.19
CA ASP A 196 -7.33 27.69 23.98
C ASP A 196 -8.05 28.93 23.43
N GLY A 197 -9.39 28.93 23.39
CA GLY A 197 -10.19 30.09 22.94
C GLY A 197 -9.82 31.39 23.68
N GLY A 198 -9.95 32.52 22.98
CA GLY A 198 -9.37 33.83 23.36
C GLY A 198 -9.87 34.43 24.69
N ALA A 199 -9.36 35.62 25.03
CA ALA A 199 -9.53 36.25 26.35
C ALA A 199 -10.99 36.52 26.75
N LYS A 200 -11.92 36.66 25.78
CA LYS A 200 -13.36 36.68 26.06
C LYS A 200 -13.85 35.24 26.25
N GLN A 201 -14.24 34.90 27.48
CA GLN A 201 -14.85 33.60 27.81
C GLN A 201 -16.04 33.33 26.89
N SER A 202 -15.87 32.46 25.90
CA SER A 202 -16.99 31.90 25.16
C SER A 202 -17.74 30.90 26.05
N LYS A 203 -19.03 30.71 25.78
CA LYS A 203 -19.86 29.76 26.54
C LYS A 203 -19.29 28.35 26.43
N GLU A 204 -18.77 27.99 25.26
CA GLU A 204 -18.20 26.68 24.95
C GLU A 204 -16.91 26.46 25.75
N ARG A 205 -15.99 27.44 25.76
CA ARG A 205 -14.75 27.36 26.56
C ARG A 205 -15.06 27.17 28.03
N SER A 206 -15.98 27.97 28.58
CA SER A 206 -16.38 27.87 29.99
C SER A 206 -17.00 26.51 30.30
N SER A 207 -17.85 25.99 29.41
CA SER A 207 -18.45 24.66 29.54
C SER A 207 -17.40 23.54 29.56
N SER A 208 -16.41 23.57 28.66
CA SER A 208 -15.34 22.58 28.60
C SER A 208 -14.50 22.58 29.88
N TRP A 209 -14.10 23.77 30.37
CA TRP A 209 -13.32 23.88 31.60
C TRP A 209 -14.12 23.52 32.85
N GLU A 210 -15.43 23.79 32.89
CA GLU A 210 -16.29 23.39 34.01
C GLU A 210 -16.44 21.88 34.09
N PHE A 211 -16.59 21.21 32.94
CA PHE A 211 -16.58 19.75 32.85
C PHE A 211 -15.28 19.15 33.42
N ILE A 212 -14.12 19.66 32.98
CA ILE A 212 -12.80 19.20 33.44
C ILE A 212 -12.64 19.37 34.96
N LYS A 213 -13.04 20.53 35.50
CA LYS A 213 -12.94 20.81 36.95
C LYS A 213 -13.88 19.95 37.78
N THR A 214 -15.10 19.71 37.28
CA THR A 214 -16.08 18.84 37.94
C THR A 214 -15.53 17.41 38.03
N LEU A 215 -14.95 16.90 36.95
CA LEU A 215 -14.37 15.57 36.92
C LEU A 215 -13.11 15.45 37.79
N SER A 216 -12.29 16.51 37.87
CA SER A 216 -11.12 16.59 38.75
C SER A 216 -11.49 16.61 40.24
N SER A 217 -12.63 17.21 40.57
CA SER A 217 -13.15 17.29 41.95
C SER A 217 -13.84 15.99 42.42
N GLY A 218 -14.17 15.10 41.47
CA GLY A 218 -14.76 13.80 41.75
C GLY A 218 -13.79 12.87 42.48
N ASN A 219 -14.28 12.13 43.46
CA ASN A 219 -13.47 11.22 44.28
C ASN A 219 -13.29 9.83 43.61
N GLU A 220 -13.35 9.78 42.28
CA GLU A 220 -13.25 8.52 41.52
C GLU A 220 -11.79 8.08 41.43
N SER A 221 -11.53 6.86 41.91
CA SER A 221 -10.19 6.27 42.00
C SER A 221 -9.73 5.56 40.71
N ASN A 222 -10.56 5.56 39.66
CA ASN A 222 -10.22 4.90 38.40
C ASN A 222 -9.12 5.68 37.68
N PRO A 223 -8.12 5.00 37.07
CA PRO A 223 -7.17 5.66 36.21
C PRO A 223 -7.87 6.22 34.97
N LYS A 224 -7.38 7.37 34.53
CA LYS A 224 -7.97 8.15 33.43
C LYS A 224 -7.09 8.03 32.19
N ILE A 225 -7.72 7.90 31.03
CA ILE A 225 -7.12 8.10 29.71
C ILE A 225 -7.70 9.40 29.17
N LEU A 226 -6.83 10.37 28.89
CA LEU A 226 -7.25 11.61 28.26
C LEU A 226 -7.31 11.41 26.74
N LEU A 227 -8.45 11.72 26.15
CA LEU A 227 -8.69 11.70 24.73
C LEU A 227 -8.87 13.13 24.25
N THR A 228 -8.04 13.55 23.30
CA THR A 228 -8.07 14.91 22.77
C THR A 228 -7.70 14.88 21.30
N HIS A 229 -8.40 15.60 20.43
CA HIS A 229 -8.03 15.58 19.01
C HIS A 229 -6.71 16.33 18.76
N ILE A 230 -6.60 17.58 19.25
CA ILE A 230 -5.39 18.40 19.15
C ILE A 230 -4.37 17.92 20.20
N PRO A 231 -3.14 17.53 19.82
CA PRO A 231 -2.15 17.01 20.76
C PRO A 231 -1.74 18.04 21.81
N LEU A 232 -1.22 17.56 22.93
CA LEU A 232 -0.69 18.42 23.98
C LEU A 232 0.55 19.18 23.52
N TYR A 233 0.83 20.28 24.21
CA TYR A 233 1.99 21.11 23.96
C TYR A 233 3.29 20.29 23.99
N ARG A 234 4.12 20.49 22.98
CA ARG A 234 5.52 20.06 22.95
C ARG A 234 6.40 21.08 22.25
N PRO A 235 7.68 21.24 22.65
CA PRO A 235 8.61 22.15 21.97
C PRO A 235 8.78 21.81 20.48
N ASP A 236 9.19 22.81 19.69
CA ASP A 236 9.50 22.60 18.28
C ASP A 236 10.58 21.53 18.09
N ASN A 237 10.45 20.75 17.03
CA ASN A 237 11.33 19.64 16.67
C ASN A 237 11.43 18.54 17.75
N THR A 238 10.41 18.40 18.60
CA THR A 238 10.32 17.27 19.54
C THR A 238 10.34 15.94 18.77
N PRO A 239 11.25 15.00 19.10
CA PRO A 239 11.28 13.69 18.47
C PRO A 239 10.01 12.88 18.76
N CYS A 240 9.46 12.26 17.72
CA CYS A 240 8.18 11.53 17.76
C CYS A 240 8.31 10.01 17.90
N GLY A 241 9.52 9.51 18.19
CA GLY A 241 9.81 8.09 18.20
C GLY A 241 10.07 7.52 16.79
N PRO A 242 10.30 6.19 16.69
CA PRO A 242 10.82 5.55 15.49
C PRO A 242 9.81 5.36 14.36
N HIS A 243 8.52 5.52 14.66
CA HIS A 243 7.44 5.21 13.71
C HIS A 243 7.00 6.40 12.85
N ARG A 244 7.49 7.61 13.15
CA ARG A 244 7.17 8.80 12.36
C ARG A 244 7.84 8.74 10.98
N SER A 245 7.11 9.08 9.93
CA SER A 245 7.62 9.09 8.55
C SER A 245 7.93 10.49 8.01
N SER A 246 7.32 11.53 8.58
CA SER A 246 7.46 12.93 8.20
C SER A 246 8.20 13.77 9.26
N PRO A 247 8.67 14.99 8.96
CA PRO A 247 9.15 15.91 10.01
C PRO A 247 8.06 16.21 11.04
N ALA A 248 8.43 16.37 12.31
CA ALA A 248 7.50 16.77 13.37
C ALA A 248 6.86 18.12 13.04
N ILE A 249 5.54 18.26 13.21
CA ILE A 249 4.90 19.57 13.10
C ILE A 249 5.35 20.44 14.27
N ASN A 250 5.67 21.69 13.99
CA ASN A 250 6.10 22.66 14.99
C ASN A 250 4.90 23.46 15.51
N GLN A 251 5.10 24.19 16.60
CA GLN A 251 4.11 25.10 17.16
C GLN A 251 3.67 26.13 16.11
N ARG A 252 2.37 26.19 15.86
CA ARG A 252 1.74 27.16 14.96
C ARG A 252 0.38 27.49 15.53
N ILE A 253 0.10 28.78 15.70
CA ILE A 253 -1.17 29.28 16.22
C ILE A 253 -1.53 30.53 15.41
N TYR A 254 -2.77 30.58 14.92
CA TYR A 254 -3.35 31.75 14.29
C TYR A 254 -4.59 32.19 15.06
N SER A 255 -4.56 33.38 15.66
CA SER A 255 -5.69 33.96 16.37
C SER A 255 -6.52 34.86 15.46
N ALA A 256 -7.83 34.92 15.70
CA ALA A 256 -8.69 35.93 15.11
C ALA A 256 -8.35 37.33 15.66
N ALA A 257 -8.65 38.36 14.88
CA ALA A 257 -8.46 39.74 15.32
C ALA A 257 -9.29 40.04 16.58
N MET A 258 -8.83 40.97 17.40
CA MET A 258 -9.55 41.42 18.61
C MET A 258 -9.86 40.28 19.60
N ASP A 259 -8.97 39.29 19.72
CA ASP A 259 -9.07 38.14 20.63
C ASP A 259 -10.36 37.32 20.47
N GLN A 260 -10.91 37.27 19.25
CA GLN A 260 -12.12 36.51 18.92
C GLN A 260 -11.90 34.98 18.86
N GLY A 261 -10.83 34.46 19.45
CA GLY A 261 -10.52 33.03 19.49
C GLY A 261 -9.44 32.59 18.53
N ILE A 262 -9.23 31.27 18.49
CA ILE A 262 -8.25 30.60 17.64
C ILE A 262 -8.90 30.27 16.30
N LYS A 263 -8.19 30.54 15.21
CA LYS A 263 -8.54 30.11 13.84
C LYS A 263 -7.87 28.80 13.46
N TYR A 264 -6.70 28.51 14.05
CA TYR A 264 -5.92 27.32 13.79
C TYR A 264 -4.86 27.14 14.87
N GLN A 265 -4.59 25.90 15.27
CA GLN A 265 -3.44 25.55 16.10
C GLN A 265 -2.99 24.11 15.89
N ASN A 266 -1.67 23.86 15.91
CA ASN A 266 -1.12 22.50 15.80
C ASN A 266 -1.15 21.72 17.13
N TYR A 267 -1.08 22.45 18.23
CA TYR A 267 -0.98 21.90 19.58
C TYR A 267 -1.82 22.75 20.52
N LEU A 268 -2.27 22.14 21.62
CA LEU A 268 -2.77 22.90 22.75
C LEU A 268 -1.65 23.78 23.31
N SER A 269 -2.01 24.92 23.90
CA SER A 269 -1.04 25.79 24.55
C SER A 269 -0.37 25.07 25.73
N LYS A 270 0.86 25.50 26.07
CA LYS A 270 1.59 24.96 27.22
C LYS A 270 0.77 25.05 28.50
N GLN A 271 0.14 26.20 28.74
CA GLN A 271 -0.68 26.43 29.92
C GLN A 271 -1.89 25.47 29.99
N THR A 272 -2.60 25.30 28.87
CA THR A 272 -3.74 24.38 28.79
C THR A 272 -3.30 22.93 29.01
N SER A 273 -2.19 22.52 28.40
CA SER A 273 -1.64 21.17 28.52
C SER A 273 -1.21 20.86 29.96
N ASP A 274 -0.46 21.78 30.59
CA ASP A 274 -0.04 21.65 31.99
C ASP A 274 -1.27 21.56 32.93
N LEU A 275 -2.32 22.34 32.66
CA LEU A 275 -3.54 22.36 33.47
C LEU A 275 -4.36 21.06 33.30
N LEU A 276 -4.50 20.56 32.07
CA LEU A 276 -5.17 19.28 31.79
C LEU A 276 -4.47 18.13 32.52
N LEU A 277 -3.14 18.05 32.38
CA LEU A 277 -2.34 17.04 33.06
C LEU A 277 -2.49 17.18 34.58
N GLY A 278 -2.38 18.39 35.13
CA GLY A 278 -2.48 18.64 36.56
C GLY A 278 -3.84 18.31 37.19
N LEU A 279 -4.94 18.64 36.49
CA LEU A 279 -6.31 18.44 36.99
C LEU A 279 -6.76 16.98 36.83
N LEU A 280 -6.51 16.36 35.67
CA LEU A 280 -7.02 15.04 35.35
C LEU A 280 -6.07 13.91 35.76
N LYS A 281 -4.77 14.19 35.86
CA LYS A 281 -3.70 13.22 36.18
C LYS A 281 -3.84 11.91 35.38
N PRO A 282 -3.94 11.98 34.03
CA PRO A 282 -4.17 10.80 33.22
C PRO A 282 -2.95 9.87 33.25
N THR A 283 -3.20 8.58 33.05
CA THR A 283 -2.15 7.55 32.89
C THR A 283 -1.64 7.46 31.44
N LEU A 284 -2.48 7.85 30.49
CA LEU A 284 -2.21 7.84 29.06
C LEU A 284 -2.98 8.98 28.38
N VAL A 285 -2.40 9.58 27.34
CA VAL A 285 -3.06 10.53 26.45
C VAL A 285 -3.10 9.94 25.04
N LEU A 286 -4.25 10.00 24.37
CA LEU A 286 -4.38 9.64 22.94
C LEU A 286 -4.86 10.85 22.16
N SER A 287 -4.19 11.14 21.03
CA SER A 287 -4.53 12.26 20.15
C SER A 287 -4.49 11.93 18.65
N GLY A 288 -5.05 12.81 17.81
CA GLY A 288 -5.05 12.72 16.34
C GLY A 288 -4.35 13.93 15.70
N HIS A 289 -4.95 14.53 14.68
CA HIS A 289 -4.60 15.84 14.08
C HIS A 289 -3.31 15.92 13.25
N ASP A 290 -2.22 15.29 13.69
CA ASP A 290 -0.90 15.35 13.01
C ASP A 290 -0.83 14.38 11.81
N HIS A 291 -1.81 13.47 11.69
CA HIS A 291 -1.93 12.41 10.67
C HIS A 291 -0.74 11.42 10.62
N ASP A 292 0.31 11.63 11.41
CA ASP A 292 1.50 10.79 11.50
C ASP A 292 1.77 10.37 12.94
N GLN A 293 2.42 9.22 13.10
CA GLN A 293 2.58 8.61 14.41
C GLN A 293 3.59 9.39 15.24
N CYS A 294 3.21 9.77 16.46
CA CYS A 294 4.10 10.44 17.39
C CYS A 294 3.90 9.91 18.81
N THR A 295 5.00 9.54 19.48
CA THR A 295 4.98 9.18 20.90
C THR A 295 5.88 10.13 21.66
N VAL A 296 5.30 10.78 22.68
CA VAL A 296 6.00 11.75 23.53
C VAL A 296 5.70 11.43 24.99
N VAL A 297 6.66 11.70 25.87
CA VAL A 297 6.49 11.54 27.32
C VAL A 297 6.48 12.92 27.97
N HIS A 298 5.36 13.28 28.58
CA HIS A 298 5.17 14.51 29.34
C HIS A 298 5.69 14.33 30.75
N SER A 299 6.61 15.19 31.18
CA SER A 299 7.12 15.19 32.55
C SER A 299 6.15 15.97 33.45
N THR A 300 5.52 15.30 34.41
CA THR A 300 4.59 15.94 35.36
C THR A 300 5.03 15.74 36.82
N PRO A 301 4.57 16.57 37.76
CA PRO A 301 4.90 16.40 39.19
C PRO A 301 4.43 15.07 39.82
N PHE A 302 3.49 14.37 39.18
CA PHE A 302 2.91 13.11 39.67
C PHE A 302 3.36 11.89 38.85
N GLY A 303 4.33 12.06 37.95
CA GLY A 303 4.93 11.00 37.15
C GLY A 303 4.94 11.30 35.65
N PRO A 304 5.70 10.54 34.86
CA PRO A 304 5.67 10.66 33.40
C PRO A 304 4.31 10.22 32.86
N VAL A 305 3.77 10.97 31.90
CA VAL A 305 2.53 10.62 31.17
C VAL A 305 2.88 10.44 29.70
N THR A 306 2.60 9.27 29.14
CA THR A 306 2.83 9.02 27.70
C THR A 306 1.65 9.54 26.90
N GLU A 307 1.95 10.25 25.81
CA GLU A 307 1.00 10.64 24.77
C GLU A 307 1.32 9.87 23.49
N HIS A 308 0.30 9.26 22.90
CA HIS A 308 0.35 8.75 21.54
C HIS A 308 -0.55 9.60 20.64
N THR A 309 0.07 10.32 19.72
CA THR A 309 -0.61 10.88 18.55
C THR A 309 -0.69 9.80 17.48
N LEU A 310 -1.90 9.38 17.14
CA LEU A 310 -2.16 8.35 16.14
C LEU A 310 -2.03 8.95 14.75
N GLY A 311 -1.54 8.15 13.80
CA GLY A 311 -1.60 8.52 12.39
C GLY A 311 -2.96 8.20 11.77
N THR A 312 -3.25 8.85 10.64
CA THR A 312 -4.50 8.70 9.90
C THR A 312 -4.77 7.25 9.49
N ILE A 313 -6.05 6.87 9.40
CA ILE A 313 -6.48 5.62 8.74
C ILE A 313 -6.53 5.76 7.21
N SER A 314 -6.58 7.00 6.70
CA SER A 314 -6.71 7.31 5.29
C SER A 314 -5.35 7.41 4.60
N TRP A 315 -5.28 6.96 3.36
CA TRP A 315 -4.07 7.04 2.54
C TRP A 315 -3.91 8.39 1.80
N GLN A 316 -4.89 9.30 1.94
CA GLN A 316 -4.91 10.60 1.26
C GLN A 316 -4.44 11.77 2.12
N GLN A 317 -4.09 11.55 3.40
CA GLN A 317 -3.78 12.63 4.35
C GLN A 317 -2.28 12.87 4.53
N GLY A 318 -1.50 12.65 3.46
CA GLY A 318 -0.05 12.92 3.43
C GLY A 318 0.84 11.86 4.08
N ASN A 319 0.26 10.91 4.83
CA ASN A 319 1.00 9.78 5.41
C ASN A 319 0.94 8.53 4.50
N LEU A 320 2.11 7.99 4.13
CA LEU A 320 2.21 6.75 3.35
C LEU A 320 1.97 5.48 4.19
N TYR A 321 1.91 5.62 5.52
CA TYR A 321 1.82 4.55 6.51
C TYR A 321 0.56 4.74 7.36
N PRO A 322 -0.64 4.51 6.80
CA PRO A 322 -1.87 4.59 7.57
C PRO A 322 -1.84 3.61 8.76
N SER A 323 -2.45 3.99 9.87
CA SER A 323 -2.35 3.24 11.13
C SER A 323 -3.63 3.28 11.97
N PHE A 324 -3.71 2.37 12.94
CA PHE A 324 -4.69 2.39 14.02
C PHE A 324 -4.02 1.84 15.29
N MET A 325 -4.69 1.93 16.43
CA MET A 325 -4.15 1.42 17.69
C MET A 325 -5.09 0.38 18.32
N LEU A 326 -4.51 -0.70 18.83
CA LEU A 326 -5.17 -1.64 19.71
C LEU A 326 -4.80 -1.31 21.16
N LEU A 327 -5.81 -1.09 22.00
CA LEU A 327 -5.65 -0.76 23.41
C LEU A 327 -6.34 -1.81 24.27
N SER A 328 -5.66 -2.29 25.31
CA SER A 328 -6.23 -3.17 26.32
C SER A 328 -6.27 -2.44 27.67
N ALA A 329 -7.46 -2.32 28.24
CA ALA A 329 -7.71 -1.63 29.51
C ALA A 329 -8.33 -2.58 30.52
N GLY A 330 -7.69 -2.78 31.67
CA GLY A 330 -8.20 -3.69 32.70
C GLY A 330 -7.43 -3.64 34.02
N PRO A 331 -7.88 -4.43 35.01
CA PRO A 331 -7.20 -4.53 36.31
C PRO A 331 -5.87 -5.27 36.17
N ARG A 332 -4.83 -4.76 36.84
CA ARG A 332 -3.52 -5.44 36.91
C ARG A 332 -3.61 -6.64 37.85
N ASN A 333 -3.10 -7.79 37.42
CA ASN A 333 -3.05 -9.02 38.23
C ASN A 333 -1.78 -9.07 39.11
N SER A 334 -1.77 -8.36 40.24
CA SER A 334 -0.91 -8.61 41.42
C SER A 334 -1.04 -7.44 42.39
N THR A 335 -1.22 -7.72 43.70
CA THR A 335 -1.04 -6.95 44.98
C THR A 335 -0.89 -5.41 45.02
N ASP A 336 -1.07 -4.70 43.93
CA ASP A 336 -0.88 -3.28 43.75
C ASP A 336 -2.12 -2.74 43.04
N SER A 337 -2.73 -1.69 43.58
CA SER A 337 -4.06 -1.21 43.19
C SER A 337 -4.12 -0.48 41.82
N SER A 338 -3.07 -0.58 41.00
CA SER A 338 -2.99 0.08 39.69
C SER A 338 -3.68 -0.72 38.58
N GLN A 339 -4.38 -0.05 37.65
CA GLN A 339 -4.89 -0.70 36.44
C GLN A 339 -3.78 -0.76 35.36
N GLU A 340 -3.91 -1.71 34.45
CA GLU A 340 -3.01 -1.89 33.31
C GLU A 340 -3.67 -1.35 32.04
N VAL A 341 -3.07 -0.31 31.45
CA VAL A 341 -3.42 0.23 30.13
C VAL A 341 -2.25 -0.06 29.20
N LEU A 342 -2.48 -0.91 28.21
CA LEU A 342 -1.47 -1.28 27.21
C LEU A 342 -1.92 -0.88 25.81
N THR A 343 -0.98 -0.44 25.00
CA THR A 343 -1.21 -0.02 23.62
C THR A 343 -0.32 -0.80 22.66
N ASN A 344 -0.82 -1.05 21.46
CA ASN A 344 -0.05 -1.56 20.34
C ASN A 344 -0.43 -0.81 19.07
N LEU A 345 0.54 -0.17 18.42
CA LEU A 345 0.35 0.54 17.16
C LEU A 345 0.39 -0.46 16.01
N CYS A 346 -0.65 -0.46 15.17
CA CYS A 346 -0.79 -1.33 14.01
C CYS A 346 -0.78 -0.52 12.72
N PHE A 347 -0.15 -1.05 11.67
CA PHE A 347 -0.10 -0.41 10.35
C PHE A 347 -1.04 -1.08 9.36
N LEU A 348 -1.55 -0.28 8.43
CA LEU A 348 -2.40 -0.70 7.33
C LEU A 348 -1.63 -0.75 6.00
N PRO A 349 -2.15 -1.43 4.97
CA PRO A 349 -1.48 -1.49 3.67
C PRO A 349 -1.29 -0.10 3.05
N LYS A 350 -0.11 0.10 2.43
CA LYS A 350 0.21 1.34 1.72
C LYS A 350 -0.50 1.38 0.36
N GLN A 351 -1.70 1.94 0.31
CA GLN A 351 -2.52 1.95 -0.90
C GLN A 351 -1.78 2.55 -2.12
N THR A 352 -1.05 3.64 -1.91
CA THR A 352 -0.25 4.28 -2.97
C THR A 352 0.77 3.32 -3.58
N HIS A 353 1.41 2.47 -2.77
CA HIS A 353 2.40 1.50 -3.28
C HIS A 353 1.72 0.38 -4.07
N ILE A 354 0.51 -0.05 -3.68
CA ILE A 354 -0.28 -1.04 -4.42
C ILE A 354 -0.62 -0.48 -5.82
N TYR A 355 -1.06 0.77 -5.90
CA TYR A 355 -1.36 1.41 -7.19
C TYR A 355 -0.10 1.67 -8.04
N ILE A 356 1.00 2.12 -7.44
CA ILE A 356 2.29 2.24 -8.14
C ILE A 356 2.72 0.88 -8.70
N TRP A 357 2.53 -0.20 -7.94
CA TRP A 357 2.82 -1.55 -8.41
C TRP A 357 1.95 -1.95 -9.60
N TYR A 358 0.65 -1.64 -9.59
CA TYR A 358 -0.22 -1.88 -10.74
C TYR A 358 0.21 -1.10 -11.98
N ILE A 359 0.56 0.18 -11.82
CA ILE A 359 1.07 1.01 -12.93
C ILE A 359 2.39 0.43 -13.48
N PHE A 360 3.31 0.06 -12.59
CA PHE A 360 4.58 -0.56 -12.98
C PHE A 360 4.35 -1.87 -13.74
N GLN A 361 3.51 -2.76 -13.21
CA GLN A 361 3.11 -4.02 -13.86
C GLN A 361 2.49 -3.76 -15.24
N PHE A 362 1.69 -2.71 -15.40
CA PHE A 362 1.11 -2.32 -16.69
C PHE A 362 2.18 -1.87 -17.70
N VAL A 363 3.11 -1.01 -17.29
CA VAL A 363 4.21 -0.57 -18.15
C VAL A 363 5.07 -1.78 -18.56
N VAL A 364 5.44 -2.65 -17.63
CA VAL A 364 6.19 -3.88 -17.92
C VAL A 364 5.42 -4.80 -18.86
N THR A 365 4.10 -4.95 -18.66
CA THR A 365 3.22 -5.72 -19.55
C THR A 365 3.28 -5.20 -20.98
N VAL A 366 3.12 -3.88 -21.18
CA VAL A 366 3.17 -3.26 -22.51
C VAL A 366 4.55 -3.42 -23.14
N LEU A 367 5.63 -3.18 -22.39
CA LEU A 367 6.99 -3.35 -22.89
C LEU A 367 7.29 -4.79 -23.28
N LEU A 368 6.92 -5.77 -22.46
CA LEU A 368 7.09 -7.19 -22.78
C LEU A 368 6.33 -7.54 -24.06
N LEU A 369 5.06 -7.16 -24.19
CA LEU A 369 4.29 -7.42 -25.41
C LEU A 369 4.88 -6.71 -26.64
N MET A 370 5.36 -5.47 -26.47
CA MET A 370 5.97 -4.67 -27.54
C MET A 370 7.33 -5.22 -27.98
N PHE A 371 8.12 -5.82 -27.09
CA PHE A 371 9.48 -6.26 -27.39
C PHE A 371 9.66 -7.78 -27.45
N TRP A 372 8.64 -8.57 -27.12
CA TRP A 372 8.73 -10.03 -27.15
C TRP A 372 9.10 -10.56 -28.55
N PRO A 373 10.06 -11.49 -28.64
CA PRO A 373 10.47 -12.08 -29.91
C PRO A 373 9.33 -12.92 -30.50
N THR A 374 9.04 -12.70 -31.78
CA THR A 374 7.98 -13.41 -32.51
C THR A 374 8.23 -14.91 -32.64
N ASN A 375 9.49 -15.32 -32.54
CA ASN A 375 9.97 -16.69 -32.65
C ASN A 375 10.19 -17.34 -31.26
N GLY A 376 9.85 -16.66 -30.16
CA GLY A 376 10.08 -17.12 -28.79
C GLY A 376 11.51 -16.92 -28.29
N LEU A 377 11.73 -17.19 -26.99
CA LEU A 377 13.05 -17.04 -26.36
C LEU A 377 14.10 -18.02 -26.89
N SER A 378 13.67 -19.08 -27.60
CA SER A 378 14.55 -20.06 -28.24
C SER A 378 15.43 -19.47 -29.36
N SER A 379 15.18 -18.23 -29.80
CA SER A 379 16.03 -17.51 -30.76
C SER A 379 16.94 -16.46 -30.12
N LEU A 380 16.95 -16.31 -28.79
CA LEU A 380 17.95 -15.49 -28.09
C LEU A 380 19.13 -16.39 -27.69
N PRO A 381 20.36 -16.14 -28.18
CA PRO A 381 21.51 -17.01 -27.89
C PRO A 381 21.86 -17.12 -26.40
N TYR A 382 21.41 -16.17 -25.56
CA TYR A 382 21.70 -16.14 -24.13
C TYR A 382 20.65 -16.83 -23.24
N VAL A 383 19.43 -17.06 -23.74
CA VAL A 383 18.37 -17.66 -22.90
C VAL A 383 18.56 -19.16 -22.75
N ASN A 384 19.00 -19.86 -23.80
CA ASN A 384 19.32 -21.28 -23.69
C ASN A 384 20.43 -21.52 -22.65
N THR A 385 21.41 -20.61 -22.56
CA THR A 385 22.46 -20.65 -21.54
C THR A 385 21.91 -20.40 -20.14
N PHE A 386 21.06 -19.40 -19.96
CA PHE A 386 20.45 -19.08 -18.66
C PHE A 386 19.47 -20.16 -18.17
N VAL A 387 18.67 -20.73 -19.07
CA VAL A 387 17.75 -21.84 -18.75
C VAL A 387 18.55 -23.11 -18.43
N SER A 388 19.63 -23.40 -19.17
CA SER A 388 20.52 -24.52 -18.85
C SER A 388 21.19 -24.35 -17.48
N PHE A 389 21.60 -23.12 -17.16
CA PHE A 389 22.20 -22.75 -15.87
C PHE A 389 21.22 -22.92 -14.72
N MET A 390 19.98 -22.42 -14.86
CA MET A 390 18.93 -22.58 -13.85
C MET A 390 18.49 -24.04 -13.70
N SER A 391 18.46 -24.82 -14.78
CA SER A 391 18.19 -26.26 -14.69
C SER A 391 19.31 -27.04 -14.02
N SER A 392 20.57 -26.65 -14.23
CA SER A 392 21.72 -27.27 -13.54
C SER A 392 21.75 -26.89 -12.05
N ALA A 393 21.51 -25.61 -11.72
CA ALA A 393 21.46 -25.14 -10.35
C ALA A 393 20.25 -25.71 -9.58
N GLY A 394 19.11 -25.93 -10.24
CA GLY A 394 17.95 -26.57 -9.64
C GLY A 394 18.10 -28.08 -9.44
N ALA A 395 18.87 -28.76 -10.30
CA ALA A 395 19.18 -30.19 -10.17
C ALA A 395 20.14 -30.48 -9.01
N ASP A 396 21.08 -29.56 -8.72
CA ASP A 396 22.00 -29.67 -7.58
C ASP A 396 21.33 -29.40 -6.22
N LEU A 397 20.17 -28.73 -6.20
CA LEU A 397 19.44 -28.38 -4.96
C LEU A 397 18.39 -29.42 -4.53
N PHE A 398 17.94 -30.31 -5.42
CA PHE A 398 16.95 -31.35 -5.08
C PHE A 398 17.14 -32.64 -5.93
N PRO A 399 17.94 -33.62 -5.46
CA PRO A 399 18.02 -34.90 -6.13
C PRO A 399 16.72 -35.67 -5.85
N ARG A 400 15.83 -35.75 -6.84
CA ARG A 400 14.63 -36.59 -6.76
C ARG A 400 14.89 -37.89 -7.51
N SER A 401 15.06 -38.95 -6.73
CA SER A 401 15.06 -40.35 -7.14
C SER A 401 13.92 -40.67 -8.10
N LYS A 402 14.24 -41.25 -9.26
CA LYS A 402 13.31 -42.10 -10.00
C LYS A 402 14.06 -43.27 -10.63
N GLU A 403 13.98 -44.36 -9.88
CA GLU A 403 14.08 -45.74 -10.33
C GLU A 403 13.18 -45.98 -11.55
N LYS A 404 13.75 -46.49 -12.64
CA LYS A 404 13.29 -47.76 -13.24
C LYS A 404 14.34 -48.30 -14.23
N ASP A 405 14.68 -49.57 -13.98
CA ASP A 405 15.30 -50.60 -14.81
C ASP A 405 15.62 -50.25 -16.26
N ASP A 406 16.89 -50.47 -16.63
CA ASP A 406 17.23 -51.44 -17.68
C ASP A 406 18.63 -52.01 -17.38
N ALA A 407 18.68 -53.33 -17.22
CA ALA A 407 19.86 -54.09 -16.84
C ALA A 407 20.77 -54.37 -18.05
N GLU A 408 22.06 -54.03 -17.93
CA GLU A 408 23.15 -54.78 -18.55
C GLU A 408 24.27 -54.95 -17.50
N ASP A 409 24.25 -56.12 -16.87
CA ASP A 409 25.18 -56.55 -15.83
C ASP A 409 26.53 -56.93 -16.45
N GLY A 410 27.56 -56.15 -16.15
CA GLY A 410 28.95 -56.46 -16.48
C GLY A 410 29.72 -56.73 -15.21
N GLU A 411 30.12 -57.99 -14.96
CA GLU A 411 30.96 -58.36 -13.83
C GLU A 411 32.33 -57.67 -13.90
N TYR A 412 32.64 -56.86 -12.88
CA TYR A 412 33.97 -56.30 -12.64
C TYR A 412 34.62 -57.03 -11.46
N GLU A 413 35.92 -57.31 -11.55
CA GLU A 413 36.69 -57.88 -10.45
C GLU A 413 37.55 -56.77 -9.80
N MET A 414 37.60 -56.77 -8.47
CA MET A 414 38.42 -55.85 -7.69
C MET A 414 39.82 -56.44 -7.48
N VAL A 415 40.84 -55.76 -8.00
CA VAL A 415 42.24 -56.14 -7.81
C VAL A 415 42.96 -55.01 -7.08
N TRP A 416 43.75 -55.38 -6.07
CA TRP A 416 44.54 -54.45 -5.27
C TRP A 416 46.00 -54.52 -5.72
N ASP A 417 46.63 -53.36 -5.88
CA ASP A 417 48.07 -53.31 -6.13
C ASP A 417 48.88 -53.37 -4.81
N ALA A 418 50.20 -53.56 -4.94
CA ALA A 418 51.11 -53.68 -3.81
C ALA A 418 51.26 -52.38 -2.98
N GLU A 419 50.73 -51.27 -3.47
CA GLU A 419 50.74 -49.96 -2.81
C GLU A 419 49.39 -49.65 -2.12
N GLY A 420 48.43 -50.58 -2.19
CA GLY A 420 47.15 -50.52 -1.47
C GLY A 420 46.04 -49.77 -2.20
N SER A 421 46.18 -49.51 -3.51
CA SER A 421 45.13 -48.89 -4.32
C SER A 421 44.25 -49.95 -5.02
N MET A 422 42.94 -49.72 -5.01
CA MET A 422 41.94 -50.63 -5.58
C MET A 422 41.61 -50.27 -7.03
N HIS A 423 41.69 -51.24 -7.92
CA HIS A 423 41.31 -51.09 -9.33
C HIS A 423 40.20 -52.08 -9.71
N LEU A 424 39.23 -51.59 -10.48
CA LEU A 424 38.16 -52.41 -11.05
C LEU A 424 38.53 -52.77 -12.49
N VAL A 425 38.72 -54.06 -12.77
CA VAL A 425 39.06 -54.54 -14.12
C VAL A 425 37.89 -55.34 -14.68
N LYS A 426 37.50 -55.03 -15.92
CA LYS A 426 36.41 -55.72 -16.61
C LYS A 426 36.87 -57.11 -17.06
N LYS A 427 36.14 -58.16 -16.67
CA LYS A 427 36.46 -59.56 -16.99
C LYS A 427 36.34 -59.79 -18.50
N ALA A 428 37.43 -60.18 -19.17
CA ALA A 428 37.44 -60.38 -20.62
C ALA A 428 36.76 -61.71 -21.00
N VAL A 429 35.70 -61.65 -21.79
CA VAL A 429 35.03 -62.82 -22.38
C VAL A 429 35.73 -63.19 -23.70
N ALA A 430 36.27 -64.40 -23.80
CA ALA A 430 36.91 -64.91 -25.01
C ALA A 430 35.88 -65.17 -26.13
N ARG A 431 36.18 -64.70 -27.35
CA ARG A 431 35.51 -65.14 -28.59
C ARG A 431 36.54 -65.63 -29.63
N PRO A 432 36.20 -66.65 -30.44
CA PRO A 432 37.11 -67.33 -31.37
C PRO A 432 37.32 -66.53 -32.68
N PRO A 433 38.31 -66.89 -33.53
CA PRO A 433 38.90 -65.95 -34.48
C PRO A 433 38.08 -65.79 -35.76
N ILE A 434 38.02 -64.55 -36.26
CA ILE A 434 37.60 -64.23 -37.62
C ILE A 434 38.85 -63.84 -38.42
N THR A 435 38.99 -64.47 -39.57
CA THR A 435 40.05 -64.31 -40.57
C THR A 435 40.06 -62.92 -41.21
N ASN A 436 41.27 -62.34 -41.28
CA ASN A 436 41.58 -61.11 -42.03
C ASN A 436 41.80 -61.40 -43.53
N SER A 437 41.48 -60.42 -44.36
CA SER A 437 42.25 -60.13 -45.58
C SER A 437 42.31 -58.62 -45.84
N ASP A 438 43.51 -58.08 -45.71
CA ASP A 438 43.95 -56.74 -46.12
C ASP A 438 43.94 -56.55 -47.65
N SER A 439 43.75 -55.32 -48.14
CA SER A 439 44.68 -54.70 -49.11
C SER A 439 44.50 -53.17 -49.29
N LYS A 440 45.42 -52.42 -48.68
CA LYS A 440 46.22 -51.26 -49.15
C LYS A 440 45.99 -50.56 -50.53
N THR A 441 45.97 -49.22 -50.46
CA THR A 441 46.76 -48.14 -51.17
C THR A 441 46.51 -47.62 -52.62
N THR A 442 46.40 -46.26 -52.69
CA THR A 442 47.09 -45.23 -53.53
C THR A 442 46.69 -44.87 -54.99
N GLY A 443 46.72 -43.54 -55.28
CA GLY A 443 46.93 -42.90 -56.60
C GLY A 443 46.02 -41.66 -56.82
N ARG A 444 46.41 -40.39 -56.60
CA ARG A 444 47.39 -39.47 -57.27
C ARG A 444 46.89 -38.92 -58.62
N GLY A 445 46.76 -37.57 -58.73
CA GLY A 445 46.63 -36.85 -60.00
C GLY A 445 46.23 -35.37 -59.87
N ASN A 446 47.20 -34.45 -59.94
CA ASN A 446 47.05 -32.98 -60.02
C ASN A 446 46.96 -32.51 -61.50
N VAL A 447 46.67 -31.19 -61.68
CA VAL A 447 47.15 -30.23 -62.74
C VAL A 447 46.01 -29.62 -63.62
N VAL A 448 45.93 -28.35 -64.08
CA VAL A 448 46.41 -26.97 -63.79
C VAL A 448 45.56 -25.98 -64.67
N ALA A 449 45.32 -24.76 -64.17
CA ALA A 449 45.14 -23.39 -64.77
C ALA A 449 44.42 -23.07 -66.14
N ARG A 450 43.46 -22.11 -66.09
CA ARG A 450 43.26 -20.75 -66.73
C ARG A 450 44.13 -20.31 -67.98
N PRO A 451 43.88 -19.14 -68.68
CA PRO A 451 42.74 -18.19 -68.83
C PRO A 451 42.51 -17.50 -70.25
N THR A 452 41.48 -16.61 -70.34
CA THR A 452 41.36 -15.28 -71.07
C THR A 452 41.13 -15.07 -72.60
N ALA A 453 40.00 -14.36 -72.90
CA ALA A 453 39.84 -13.04 -73.60
C ALA A 453 39.60 -12.84 -75.14
N ARG A 454 38.67 -11.87 -75.42
CA ARG A 454 38.57 -10.80 -76.47
C ARG A 454 37.55 -10.85 -77.65
N LYS A 455 36.61 -9.87 -77.60
CA LYS A 455 36.21 -8.77 -78.55
C LYS A 455 36.00 -9.02 -80.07
N HIS A 456 34.86 -8.56 -80.63
CA HIS A 456 34.74 -7.54 -81.71
C HIS A 456 33.27 -7.25 -82.16
N GLN A 457 33.02 -5.99 -82.56
CA GLN A 457 31.85 -5.41 -83.28
C GLN A 457 32.40 -4.81 -84.62
N PRO A 458 31.61 -4.46 -85.69
CA PRO A 458 30.74 -3.26 -85.74
C PRO A 458 29.47 -3.30 -86.68
N GLU A 459 28.73 -2.18 -86.68
CA GLU A 459 27.45 -1.65 -87.29
C GLU A 459 27.35 -1.50 -88.87
N PRO A 460 26.34 -0.86 -89.56
CA PRO A 460 25.34 0.19 -89.16
C PRO A 460 23.90 0.26 -89.84
N ASP A 461 23.19 1.38 -89.54
CA ASP A 461 22.07 2.12 -90.23
C ASP A 461 20.58 1.76 -89.92
N SER A 462 19.58 2.66 -89.75
CA SER A 462 19.37 4.11 -89.97
C SER A 462 18.07 4.68 -89.28
N SER A 463 18.04 6.00 -88.98
CA SER A 463 16.89 6.96 -88.83
C SER A 463 15.85 6.77 -87.69
N SER A 464 15.29 7.77 -86.97
CA SER A 464 15.00 9.20 -87.23
C SER A 464 14.73 10.02 -85.94
N VAL A 465 15.25 11.26 -85.92
CA VAL A 465 14.77 12.56 -85.40
C VAL A 465 13.71 12.66 -84.27
N HIS A 466 14.08 13.29 -83.14
CA HIS A 466 13.38 14.47 -82.59
C HIS A 466 14.28 15.27 -81.63
N VAL A 467 14.28 16.59 -81.81
CA VAL A 467 15.02 17.63 -81.07
C VAL A 467 14.03 18.38 -80.20
N GLU A 468 14.33 18.65 -78.91
CA GLU A 468 14.20 20.01 -78.36
C GLU A 468 14.97 20.25 -77.05
N MET A 469 15.54 21.45 -77.01
CA MET A 469 16.33 22.22 -76.05
C MET A 469 16.39 21.83 -74.57
N GLY A 470 17.61 21.91 -74.02
CA GLY A 470 17.88 21.96 -72.58
C GLY A 470 17.97 23.37 -72.00
N SER A 471 18.10 23.43 -70.68
CA SER A 471 19.00 24.36 -69.98
C SER A 471 19.32 23.81 -68.59
N GLU A 472 20.61 23.77 -68.27
CA GLU A 472 21.19 23.39 -66.98
C GLU A 472 20.92 24.46 -65.92
N THR A 473 20.82 24.08 -64.64
CA THR A 473 21.70 24.60 -63.56
C THR A 473 21.39 24.01 -62.17
N ALA A 474 22.47 23.49 -61.57
CA ALA A 474 22.83 23.39 -60.15
C ALA A 474 22.15 22.35 -59.20
N PRO A 475 22.95 21.71 -58.31
CA PRO A 475 22.50 20.67 -57.40
C PRO A 475 22.14 21.24 -56.02
N GLU A 476 20.99 20.84 -55.46
CA GLU A 476 20.73 20.99 -54.02
C GLU A 476 20.81 19.65 -53.30
N ASP A 477 21.80 19.59 -52.43
CA ASP A 477 21.98 18.63 -51.37
C ASP A 477 20.81 18.71 -50.39
N GLY A 478 19.92 17.73 -50.46
CA GLY A 478 18.79 17.57 -49.56
C GLY A 478 18.75 16.13 -49.08
N GLY A 479 19.50 15.85 -48.00
CA GLY A 479 19.48 14.58 -47.28
C GLY A 479 18.07 14.20 -46.81
N LYS A 480 17.30 13.53 -47.68
CA LYS A 480 16.04 12.90 -47.32
C LYS A 480 16.36 11.70 -46.42
N ALA A 481 15.98 11.80 -45.16
CA ALA A 481 15.95 10.65 -44.25
C ALA A 481 15.29 9.45 -44.95
N PRO A 482 15.87 8.24 -44.85
CA PRO A 482 15.37 7.09 -45.59
C PRO A 482 13.95 6.76 -45.15
N ARG A 483 12.97 6.92 -46.06
CA ARG A 483 11.58 6.50 -45.82
C ARG A 483 11.59 5.01 -45.46
N PRO A 484 11.02 4.60 -44.31
CA PRO A 484 10.99 3.20 -43.94
C PRO A 484 10.28 2.39 -45.02
N SER A 485 10.90 1.29 -45.46
CA SER A 485 10.30 0.41 -46.48
C SER A 485 8.87 0.00 -46.06
N LYS A 486 7.91 -0.03 -46.99
CA LYS A 486 6.50 -0.41 -46.73
C LYS A 486 6.37 -1.72 -45.92
N TRP A 487 7.34 -2.63 -46.06
CA TRP A 487 7.44 -3.88 -45.30
C TRP A 487 7.70 -3.65 -43.79
N LYS A 488 8.65 -2.79 -43.41
CA LYS A 488 8.91 -2.42 -42.00
C LYS A 488 7.67 -1.80 -41.35
N ILE A 489 6.96 -0.94 -42.07
CA ILE A 489 5.71 -0.33 -41.60
C ILE A 489 4.64 -1.40 -41.34
N ARG A 490 4.47 -2.35 -42.27
CA ARG A 490 3.53 -3.47 -42.13
C ARG A 490 3.87 -4.36 -40.93
N THR A 491 5.14 -4.65 -40.69
CA THR A 491 5.59 -5.44 -39.53
C THR A 491 5.33 -4.71 -38.21
N VAL A 492 5.56 -3.40 -38.15
CA VAL A 492 5.27 -2.58 -36.97
C VAL A 492 3.76 -2.56 -36.69
N LEU A 493 2.92 -2.34 -37.71
CA LEU A 493 1.46 -2.37 -37.58
C LEU A 493 0.95 -3.74 -37.10
N GLN A 494 1.48 -4.83 -37.64
CA GLN A 494 1.14 -6.19 -37.18
C GLN A 494 1.59 -6.45 -35.74
N ARG A 495 2.68 -5.83 -35.29
CA ARG A 495 3.12 -5.93 -33.89
C ARG A 495 2.19 -5.15 -32.98
N LEU A 496 1.86 -3.91 -33.34
CA LEU A 496 0.92 -3.07 -32.59
C LEU A 496 -0.44 -3.76 -32.45
N PHE A 497 -0.99 -4.30 -33.53
CA PHE A 497 -2.26 -5.03 -33.50
C PHE A 497 -2.23 -6.21 -32.51
N ARG A 498 -1.14 -6.98 -32.49
CA ARG A 498 -0.96 -8.10 -31.54
C ARG A 498 -0.85 -7.64 -30.10
N VAL A 499 -0.18 -6.51 -29.85
CA VAL A 499 -0.12 -5.91 -28.50
C VAL A 499 -1.50 -5.49 -28.05
N VAL A 500 -2.24 -4.75 -28.87
CA VAL A 500 -3.63 -4.34 -28.57
C VAL A 500 -4.51 -5.55 -28.29
N GLN A 501 -4.44 -6.59 -29.12
CA GLN A 501 -5.20 -7.83 -28.91
C GLN A 501 -4.81 -8.52 -27.59
N SER A 502 -3.53 -8.59 -27.25
CA SER A 502 -3.06 -9.23 -26.01
C SER A 502 -3.45 -8.43 -24.77
N VAL A 503 -3.34 -7.10 -24.82
CA VAL A 503 -3.80 -6.20 -23.76
C VAL A 503 -5.32 -6.34 -23.56
N ALA A 504 -6.08 -6.42 -24.66
CA ALA A 504 -7.52 -6.65 -24.57
C ALA A 504 -7.85 -8.00 -23.90
N ILE A 505 -7.15 -9.08 -24.22
CA ILE A 505 -7.32 -10.38 -23.56
C ILE A 505 -6.99 -10.30 -22.07
N ILE A 506 -5.87 -9.66 -21.71
CA ILE A 506 -5.48 -9.47 -20.30
C ILE A 506 -6.56 -8.68 -19.56
N ALA A 507 -7.07 -7.59 -20.15
CA ALA A 507 -8.09 -6.74 -19.57
C ALA A 507 -9.42 -7.47 -19.41
N VAL A 508 -9.89 -8.22 -20.43
CA VAL A 508 -11.15 -8.98 -20.38
C VAL A 508 -11.16 -9.99 -19.23
N LEU A 509 -10.01 -10.54 -18.84
CA LEU A 509 -9.91 -11.47 -17.72
C LEU A 509 -9.73 -10.77 -16.37
N ASN A 510 -8.88 -9.75 -16.31
CA ASN A 510 -8.46 -9.16 -15.04
C ASN A 510 -9.33 -7.98 -14.57
N VAL A 511 -9.93 -7.22 -15.48
CA VAL A 511 -10.81 -6.10 -15.10
C VAL A 511 -12.05 -6.62 -14.37
N PRO A 512 -12.76 -7.68 -14.82
CA PRO A 512 -13.88 -8.23 -14.06
C PRO A 512 -13.47 -8.74 -12.68
N LEU A 513 -12.30 -9.39 -12.57
CA LEU A 513 -11.75 -9.82 -11.28
C LEU A 513 -11.50 -8.61 -10.36
N TYR A 514 -10.86 -7.57 -10.87
CA TYR A 514 -10.63 -6.34 -10.11
C TYR A 514 -11.95 -5.72 -9.65
N MET A 515 -12.91 -5.53 -10.55
CA MET A 515 -14.23 -5.00 -10.19
C MET A 515 -14.93 -5.87 -9.15
N MET A 516 -14.86 -7.20 -9.27
CA MET A 516 -15.41 -8.11 -8.27
C MET A 516 -14.75 -7.92 -6.90
N LEU A 517 -13.42 -7.75 -6.84
CA LEU A 517 -12.69 -7.49 -5.60
C LEU A 517 -13.08 -6.13 -4.99
N LEU A 518 -13.26 -5.08 -5.81
CA LEU A 518 -13.74 -3.78 -5.33
C LEU A 518 -15.17 -3.87 -4.78
N PHE A 519 -16.11 -4.46 -5.54
CA PHE A 519 -17.50 -4.55 -5.13
C PHE A 519 -17.73 -5.49 -3.95
N LYS A 520 -16.87 -6.51 -3.75
CA LYS A 520 -16.91 -7.38 -2.56
C LYS A 520 -16.84 -6.58 -1.26
N ASP A 521 -16.10 -5.48 -1.28
CA ASP A 521 -15.90 -4.64 -0.11
C ASP A 521 -16.86 -3.46 -0.08
N TRP A 522 -17.50 -3.08 -1.20
CA TRP A 522 -18.46 -1.97 -1.26
C TRP A 522 -19.91 -2.40 -1.01
N VAL A 523 -20.32 -3.61 -1.40
CA VAL A 523 -21.69 -4.06 -1.19
C VAL A 523 -21.88 -4.43 0.28
N ASP A 524 -22.96 -3.93 0.90
CA ASP A 524 -23.34 -4.30 2.27
C ASP A 524 -23.59 -5.82 2.36
N ARG A 525 -23.10 -6.46 3.42
CA ARG A 525 -23.22 -7.92 3.60
C ARG A 525 -24.46 -8.35 4.34
#